data_AF-A0A921LQE3-F1
#
_entry.id   AF-A0A921LQE3-F1
#
_cell.length_a   1.000
_cell.length_b   1.000
_cell.length_c   1.000
_cell.angle_alpha   90.00
_cell.angle_beta   90.00
_cell.angle_gamma   90.00
#
_symmetry.space_group_name_H-M   'P 1'
#
loop_
_entity.id
_entity.type
_entity.pdbx_description
1 polymer ?
#
loop_
_entity_poly.entity_id
_entity_poly.type
_entity_poly.pdbx_seq_one_letter_code
_entity_poly.pdbx_strand_id
1 'polypeptide(L)'
;MNPRNFWELLREKYSELTRSGRMVEDYLTRHAEQAQYLSISALGAACGVAEATIFRFCRSLGFDGYNEMKIALAQANAMPNAEDAYCILPDTDTATLCKQAGAVSVDAINGTLGVLDPAAVDEAAALLEQARQVFCFGQGAVRSWPTISGRGLP
;
A
#
# COMPACT_ATOMS: atom_id res chain seq x y z
N MET A 1 -15.14 14.63 -2.00
CA MET A 1 -14.04 14.85 -2.96
C MET A 1 -12.94 13.90 -2.53
N ASN A 2 -12.63 12.90 -3.35
CA ASN A 2 -11.64 11.87 -2.99
C ASN A 2 -10.27 12.56 -2.94
N PRO A 3 -9.49 12.49 -1.83
CA PRO A 3 -8.16 13.06 -1.82
C PRO A 3 -7.34 12.34 -2.90
N ARG A 4 -6.88 13.08 -3.91
CA ARG A 4 -6.03 12.53 -4.98
C ARG A 4 -4.84 11.84 -4.32
N ASN A 5 -4.61 10.57 -4.65
CA ASN A 5 -3.51 9.79 -4.10
C ASN A 5 -2.19 10.45 -4.51
N PHE A 6 -1.28 10.71 -3.56
CA PHE A 6 0.00 11.40 -3.79
C PHE A 6 0.78 10.80 -4.96
N TRP A 7 0.77 9.46 -5.10
CA TRP A 7 1.48 8.75 -6.16
C TRP A 7 0.85 8.95 -7.54
N GLU A 8 -0.46 9.12 -7.62
CA GLU A 8 -1.15 9.43 -8.88
C GLU A 8 -0.80 10.84 -9.35
N LEU A 9 -0.81 11.81 -8.44
CA LEU A 9 -0.43 13.21 -8.71
C LEU A 9 1.03 13.31 -9.16
N LEU A 10 1.93 12.59 -8.48
CA LEU A 10 3.34 12.54 -8.83
C LEU A 10 3.57 11.96 -10.23
N ARG A 11 2.82 10.92 -10.60
CA ARG A 11 2.87 10.29 -11.93
C ARG A 11 2.30 11.20 -13.03
N GLU A 12 1.18 11.87 -12.76
CA GLU A 12 0.56 12.84 -13.68
C GLU A 12 1.54 13.97 -14.03
N LYS A 13 2.27 14.47 -13.03
CA LYS A 13 3.21 15.58 -13.17
C LYS A 13 4.63 15.19 -13.57
N TYR A 14 4.93 13.88 -13.67
CA TYR A 14 6.27 13.38 -13.92
C TYR A 14 6.93 13.94 -15.20
N SER A 15 6.15 14.10 -16.28
CA SER A 15 6.64 14.63 -17.55
C SER A 15 7.04 16.10 -17.46
N GLU A 16 6.40 16.87 -16.56
CA GLU A 16 6.63 18.30 -16.32
C GLU A 16 7.79 18.56 -15.34
N LEU A 17 8.34 17.51 -14.69
CA LEU A 17 9.41 17.66 -13.71
C LEU A 17 10.74 18.07 -14.35
N THR A 18 11.36 19.09 -13.75
CA THR A 18 12.75 19.48 -14.00
C THR A 18 13.72 18.36 -13.60
N ARG A 19 14.98 18.43 -14.07
CA ARG A 19 16.03 17.47 -13.68
C ARG A 19 16.13 17.30 -12.15
N SER A 20 16.15 18.40 -11.41
CA SER A 20 16.23 18.36 -9.95
C SER A 20 14.93 17.82 -9.32
N GLY A 21 13.77 18.11 -9.91
CA GLY A 21 12.49 17.52 -9.49
C GLY A 21 12.44 16.00 -9.65
N ARG A 22 13.05 15.46 -10.72
CA ARG A 22 13.18 14.00 -10.91
C ARG A 22 14.07 13.34 -9.87
N MET A 23 15.12 14.02 -9.38
CA MET A 23 15.93 13.48 -8.29
C MET A 23 15.14 13.38 -6.98
N VAL A 24 14.26 14.35 -6.73
CA VAL A 24 13.35 14.31 -5.58
C VAL A 24 12.34 13.18 -5.74
N GLU A 25 11.72 13.04 -6.91
CA GLU A 25 10.79 11.95 -7.22
C GLU A 25 11.45 10.57 -7.06
N ASP A 26 12.64 10.37 -7.63
CA ASP A 26 13.39 9.11 -7.53
C ASP A 26 13.67 8.72 -6.07
N TYR A 27 14.04 9.71 -5.25
CA TYR A 27 14.25 9.49 -3.82
C TYR A 27 12.93 9.13 -3.10
N LEU A 28 11.85 9.86 -3.38
CA LEU A 28 10.54 9.60 -2.75
C LEU A 28 10.03 8.21 -3.11
N THR A 29 10.14 7.80 -4.37
CA THR A 29 9.67 6.48 -4.85
C THR A 29 10.49 5.34 -4.26
N ARG A 30 11.80 5.52 -4.03
CA ARG A 30 12.68 4.48 -3.43
C ARG A 30 12.67 4.45 -1.91
N HIS A 31 12.42 5.58 -1.27
CA HIS A 31 12.57 5.77 0.18
C HIS A 31 11.34 6.42 0.83
N ALA A 32 10.15 6.07 0.33
CA ALA A 32 8.87 6.65 0.73
C ALA A 32 8.65 6.65 2.25
N GLU A 33 8.89 5.50 2.90
CA GLU A 33 8.70 5.33 4.34
C GLU A 33 9.62 6.26 5.17
N GLN A 34 10.85 6.49 4.71
CA GLN A 34 11.79 7.36 5.40
C GLN A 34 11.50 8.83 5.12
N ALA A 35 11.14 9.15 3.88
CA ALA A 35 10.93 10.51 3.40
C ALA A 35 9.82 11.26 4.15
N GLN A 36 8.78 10.56 4.63
CA GLN A 36 7.69 11.17 5.42
C GLN A 36 8.16 11.73 6.79
N TYR A 37 9.30 11.27 7.29
CA TYR A 37 9.87 11.72 8.58
C TYR A 37 10.98 12.76 8.42
N LEU A 38 11.44 13.01 7.20
CA LEU A 38 12.50 13.99 6.95
C LEU A 38 11.99 15.43 7.10
N SER A 39 12.90 16.31 7.48
CA SER A 39 12.72 17.76 7.30
C SER A 39 13.05 18.16 5.87
N ILE A 40 12.61 19.33 5.43
CA ILE A 40 12.92 19.85 4.09
C ILE A 40 14.44 19.92 3.85
N SER A 41 15.21 20.27 4.89
CA SER A 41 16.66 20.35 4.85
C SER A 41 17.30 18.97 4.68
N ALA A 42 16.83 17.99 5.46
CA ALA A 42 17.32 16.61 5.38
C ALA A 42 16.96 15.96 4.04
N LEU A 43 15.75 16.21 3.52
CA LEU A 43 15.36 15.73 2.19
C LEU A 43 16.20 16.40 1.09
N GLY A 44 16.46 17.70 1.20
CA GLY A 44 17.34 18.41 0.28
C GLY A 44 18.74 17.81 0.26
N ALA A 45 19.33 17.55 1.43
CA ALA A 45 20.62 16.90 1.56
C ALA A 45 20.64 15.49 0.97
N ALA A 46 19.62 14.67 1.24
CA ALA A 46 19.52 13.29 0.74
C ALA A 46 19.38 13.25 -0.80
N CYS A 47 18.66 14.20 -1.39
CA CYS A 47 18.49 14.32 -2.84
C CYS A 47 19.63 15.09 -3.53
N GLY A 48 20.55 15.71 -2.77
CA GLY A 48 21.60 16.58 -3.32
C GLY A 48 21.07 17.88 -3.96
N VAL A 49 20.00 18.46 -3.41
CA VAL A 49 19.38 19.70 -3.91
C VAL A 49 19.19 20.74 -2.82
N ALA A 50 19.13 22.02 -3.20
CA ALA A 50 18.80 23.10 -2.29
C ALA A 50 17.33 23.03 -1.81
N GLU A 51 17.04 23.49 -0.60
CA GLU A 51 15.68 23.52 -0.02
C GLU A 51 14.67 24.26 -0.89
N ALA A 52 15.10 25.35 -1.54
CA ALA A 52 14.28 26.10 -2.50
C ALA A 52 13.82 25.24 -3.69
N THR A 53 14.59 24.22 -4.06
CA THR A 53 14.24 23.26 -5.11
C THR A 53 13.13 22.32 -4.63
N ILE A 54 13.23 21.83 -3.40
CA ILE A 54 12.17 21.02 -2.78
C ILE A 54 10.88 21.83 -2.69
N PHE A 55 10.96 23.09 -2.27
CA PHE A 55 9.78 23.95 -2.17
C PHE A 55 9.11 24.19 -3.53
N ARG A 56 9.90 24.45 -4.58
CA ARG A 56 9.39 24.58 -5.97
C ARG A 56 8.78 23.28 -6.47
N PHE A 57 9.38 22.14 -6.13
CA PHE A 57 8.85 20.81 -6.43
C PHE A 57 7.46 20.62 -5.79
N CYS A 58 7.30 20.90 -4.48
CA CYS A 58 6.00 20.83 -3.81
C CYS A 58 4.93 21.69 -4.52
N ARG A 59 5.29 22.93 -4.86
CA ARG A 59 4.42 23.85 -5.58
C ARG A 59 4.06 23.37 -7.00
N SER A 60 4.98 22.72 -7.69
CA SER A 60 4.72 22.15 -9.03
C SER A 60 3.73 20.98 -9.00
N LEU A 61 3.67 20.26 -7.88
CA LEU A 61 2.65 19.23 -7.62
C LEU A 61 1.31 19.82 -7.18
N GLY A 62 1.25 21.11 -6.85
CA GLY A 62 0.03 21.79 -6.41
C GLY A 62 -0.13 21.91 -4.90
N PHE A 63 0.91 21.61 -4.11
CA PHE A 63 0.90 21.81 -2.66
C PHE A 63 1.33 23.22 -2.28
N ASP A 64 0.77 23.77 -1.21
CA ASP A 64 1.13 25.06 -0.66
C ASP A 64 2.49 25.07 0.04
N GLY A 65 3.01 23.89 0.40
CA GLY A 65 4.36 23.77 0.93
C GLY A 65 4.77 22.34 1.24
N TYR A 66 5.96 22.23 1.83
CA TYR A 66 6.56 20.94 2.15
C TYR A 66 5.76 20.13 3.18
N ASN A 67 5.20 20.78 4.20
CA ASN A 67 4.42 20.08 5.23
C ASN A 67 3.15 19.43 4.66
N GLU A 68 2.45 20.11 3.75
CA GLU A 68 1.26 19.56 3.10
C GLU A 68 1.61 18.38 2.20
N MET A 69 2.68 18.50 1.40
CA MET A 69 3.21 17.38 0.61
C MET A 69 3.58 16.19 1.52
N LYS A 70 4.18 16.45 2.69
CA LYS A 70 4.58 15.40 3.64
C LYS A 70 3.37 14.68 4.25
N ILE A 71 2.29 15.41 4.53
CA ILE A 71 1.02 14.82 4.98
C ILE A 71 0.43 13.94 3.88
N ALA A 72 0.39 14.43 2.64
CA ALA A 72 -0.11 13.65 1.50
C ALA A 72 0.72 12.39 1.24
N LEU A 73 2.06 12.49 1.36
CA LEU A 73 2.97 11.36 1.28
C LEU A 73 2.71 10.35 2.40
N ALA A 74 2.57 10.80 3.65
CA ALA A 74 2.25 9.93 4.79
C ALA A 74 0.90 9.22 4.61
N GLN A 75 -0.11 9.92 4.10
CA GLN A 75 -1.42 9.33 3.78
C GLN A 75 -1.35 8.30 2.66
N ALA A 76 -0.51 8.53 1.64
CA ALA A 76 -0.33 7.59 0.55
C ALA A 76 0.57 6.40 0.91
N ASN A 77 1.41 6.55 1.93
CA ASN A 77 2.26 5.49 2.48
C ASN A 77 1.59 4.71 3.60
N ALA A 78 0.55 5.28 4.21
CA ALA A 78 -0.35 4.51 5.04
C ALA A 78 -0.97 3.44 4.15
N MET A 79 -0.46 2.20 4.25
CA MET A 79 -1.31 1.06 3.93
C MET A 79 -2.62 1.33 4.67
N PRO A 80 -3.79 1.19 4.04
CA PRO A 80 -5.03 1.19 4.79
C PRO A 80 -4.80 0.18 5.90
N ASN A 81 -4.69 0.65 7.14
CA ASN A 81 -4.62 -0.24 8.27
C ASN A 81 -5.87 -1.11 8.10
N ALA A 82 -5.71 -2.43 8.16
CA ALA A 82 -6.88 -3.30 8.08
C ALA A 82 -7.96 -2.83 9.06
N GLU A 83 -7.57 -2.21 10.18
CA GLU A 83 -8.43 -1.57 11.16
C GLU A 83 -9.22 -0.35 10.63
N ASP A 84 -8.61 0.56 9.85
CA ASP A 84 -9.29 1.73 9.26
C ASP A 84 -10.28 1.35 8.15
N ALA A 85 -9.98 0.27 7.42
CA ALA A 85 -10.88 -0.32 6.42
C ALA A 85 -12.19 -0.86 7.03
N TYR A 86 -12.20 -1.17 8.33
CA TYR A 86 -13.37 -1.63 9.08
C TYR A 86 -13.95 -0.58 10.04
N CYS A 87 -13.43 0.66 10.04
CA CYS A 87 -13.95 1.74 10.88
C CYS A 87 -15.32 2.21 10.37
N ILE A 88 -16.37 1.64 10.97
CA ILE A 88 -17.75 2.09 10.78
C ILE A 88 -17.95 3.38 11.57
N LEU A 89 -18.17 4.50 10.86
CA LEU A 89 -18.56 5.74 11.51
C LEU A 89 -19.99 5.62 12.07
N PRO A 90 -20.28 6.24 13.24
CA PRO A 90 -21.66 6.42 13.68
C PRO A 90 -22.47 7.09 12.56
N ASP A 91 -23.69 6.60 12.32
CA ASP A 91 -24.62 7.09 11.28
C ASP A 91 -24.29 6.70 9.82
N THR A 92 -23.38 5.75 9.58
CA THR A 92 -23.19 5.19 8.23
C THR A 92 -24.40 4.35 7.81
N ASP A 93 -24.99 4.66 6.65
CA ASP A 93 -26.12 3.86 6.13
C ASP A 93 -25.69 2.48 5.64
N THR A 94 -26.63 1.53 5.62
CA THR A 94 -26.35 0.14 5.21
C THR A 94 -25.79 0.05 3.79
N ALA A 95 -26.23 0.94 2.89
CA ALA A 95 -25.77 0.94 1.51
C ALA A 95 -24.27 1.30 1.41
N THR A 96 -23.82 2.27 2.19
CA THR A 96 -22.41 2.69 2.27
C THR A 96 -21.58 1.60 2.92
N LEU A 97 -22.08 0.96 3.98
CA LEU A 97 -21.41 -0.19 4.61
C LEU A 97 -21.17 -1.34 3.63
N CYS A 98 -22.19 -1.74 2.86
CA CYS A 98 -22.06 -2.79 1.85
C CYS A 98 -21.00 -2.44 0.78
N LYS A 99 -20.97 -1.18 0.34
CA LYS A 99 -19.97 -0.71 -0.63
C LYS A 99 -18.56 -0.72 -0.06
N GLN A 100 -18.38 -0.27 1.18
CA GLN A 100 -17.09 -0.27 1.86
C GLN A 100 -16.57 -1.69 2.06
N ALA A 101 -17.39 -2.60 2.58
CA ALA A 101 -17.01 -4.01 2.75
C ALA A 101 -16.59 -4.67 1.42
N GLY A 102 -17.31 -4.36 0.34
CA GLY A 102 -16.97 -4.81 -1.00
C GLY A 102 -15.63 -4.26 -1.49
N ALA A 103 -15.40 -2.96 -1.33
CA ALA A 103 -14.15 -2.31 -1.74
C ALA A 103 -12.94 -2.90 -1.01
N VAL A 104 -13.03 -3.09 0.31
CA VAL A 104 -11.97 -3.71 1.12
C VAL A 104 -11.64 -5.12 0.63
N SER A 105 -12.66 -5.91 0.28
CA SER A 105 -12.47 -7.27 -0.23
C SER A 105 -11.78 -7.27 -1.60
N VAL A 106 -12.18 -6.37 -2.49
CA VAL A 106 -11.58 -6.22 -3.82
C VAL A 106 -10.12 -5.79 -3.72
N ASP A 107 -9.81 -4.82 -2.85
CA ASP A 107 -8.45 -4.36 -2.61
C ASP A 107 -7.56 -5.47 -2.06
N ALA A 108 -8.07 -6.26 -1.11
CA ALA A 108 -7.35 -7.41 -0.57
C ALA A 108 -7.04 -8.47 -1.63
N ILE A 109 -8.01 -8.78 -2.51
CA ILE A 109 -7.84 -9.71 -3.64
C ILE A 109 -6.78 -9.18 -4.60
N ASN A 110 -6.91 -7.92 -5.03
CA ASN A 110 -5.99 -7.31 -5.98
C ASN A 110 -4.56 -7.19 -5.41
N GLY A 111 -4.45 -6.84 -4.12
CA GLY A 111 -3.17 -6.81 -3.41
C GLY A 111 -2.50 -8.18 -3.37
N THR A 112 -3.27 -9.24 -3.09
CA THR A 112 -2.77 -10.63 -3.11
C THR A 112 -2.29 -11.01 -4.51
N LEU A 113 -3.09 -10.74 -5.55
CA LEU A 113 -2.72 -11.01 -6.94
C LEU A 113 -1.49 -10.23 -7.40
N GLY A 114 -1.26 -9.03 -6.87
CA GLY A 114 -0.11 -8.20 -7.21
C GLY A 114 1.23 -8.72 -6.71
N VAL A 115 1.25 -9.55 -5.67
CA VAL A 115 2.47 -10.14 -5.08
C VAL A 115 2.61 -11.64 -5.31
N LEU A 116 1.58 -12.28 -5.87
CA LEU A 116 1.56 -13.72 -6.11
C LEU A 116 2.51 -14.09 -7.25
N ASP A 117 3.40 -15.05 -7.01
CA ASP A 117 4.23 -15.65 -8.05
C ASP A 117 3.55 -16.94 -8.56
N PRO A 118 3.10 -17.00 -9.83
CA PRO A 118 2.47 -18.20 -10.38
C PRO A 118 3.36 -19.44 -10.32
N ALA A 119 4.67 -19.30 -10.49
CA ALA A 119 5.58 -20.45 -10.47
C ALA A 119 5.69 -21.06 -9.06
N ALA A 120 5.74 -20.21 -8.03
CA ALA A 120 5.73 -20.66 -6.64
C ALA A 120 4.39 -21.35 -6.26
N VAL A 121 3.27 -20.90 -6.85
CA VAL A 121 1.96 -21.56 -6.66
C VAL A 121 1.94 -22.95 -7.29
N ASP A 122 2.45 -23.09 -8.52
CA ASP A 122 2.55 -24.39 -9.19
C ASP A 122 3.48 -25.36 -8.43
N GLU A 123 4.61 -24.87 -7.92
CA GLU A 123 5.52 -25.66 -7.09
C GLU A 123 4.85 -26.12 -5.80
N ALA A 124 4.17 -25.21 -5.10
CA ALA A 124 3.42 -25.55 -3.88
C ALA A 124 2.32 -26.60 -4.16
N ALA A 125 1.61 -26.49 -5.28
CA ALA A 125 0.60 -27.46 -5.68
C ALA A 125 1.21 -28.85 -5.92
N ALA A 126 2.35 -28.94 -6.62
CA ALA A 126 3.05 -30.20 -6.84
C ALA A 126 3.55 -30.84 -5.53
N LEU A 127 4.08 -30.04 -4.61
CA LEU A 127 4.50 -30.50 -3.29
C LEU A 127 3.33 -31.03 -2.46
N LEU A 128 2.17 -30.36 -2.51
CA LEU A 128 0.96 -30.78 -1.83
C LEU A 128 0.39 -32.08 -2.42
N GLU A 129 0.44 -32.26 -3.74
CA GLU A 129 -0.01 -33.47 -4.43
C GLU A 129 0.80 -34.71 -4.02
N GLN A 130 2.12 -34.57 -3.86
CA GLN A 130 3.02 -35.67 -3.50
C GLN A 130 3.10 -35.93 -1.99
N ALA A 131 2.57 -35.02 -1.17
CA ALA A 131 2.67 -35.12 0.27
C ALA A 131 1.81 -36.26 0.82
N ARG A 132 2.42 -37.16 1.61
CA ARG A 132 1.67 -38.22 2.32
C ARG A 132 0.74 -37.64 3.39
N GLN A 133 1.13 -36.52 4.00
CA GLN A 133 0.39 -35.81 5.03
C GLN A 133 0.69 -34.32 4.96
N VAL A 134 -0.34 -33.49 5.15
CA VAL A 134 -0.25 -32.02 5.19
C VAL A 134 -0.75 -31.54 6.55
N PHE A 135 0.01 -30.69 7.20
CA PHE A 135 -0.36 -30.07 8.48
C PHE A 135 -0.57 -28.58 8.28
N CYS A 136 -1.79 -28.10 8.55
CA CYS A 136 -2.14 -26.69 8.49
C CYS A 136 -2.16 -26.12 9.92
N PHE A 137 -1.41 -25.06 10.15
CA PHE A 137 -1.41 -24.32 11.41
C PHE A 137 -1.85 -22.88 11.15
N GLY A 138 -2.65 -22.32 12.05
CA GLY A 138 -3.07 -20.93 12.00
C GLY A 138 -3.28 -20.38 13.41
N GLN A 139 -2.94 -19.11 13.60
CA GLN A 139 -3.15 -18.40 14.86
C GLN A 139 -3.94 -17.11 14.57
N GLY A 140 -5.10 -16.93 15.20
CA GLY A 140 -5.99 -15.77 14.98
C GLY A 140 -7.47 -16.14 14.91
N ALA A 141 -8.31 -15.24 14.40
CA ALA A 141 -9.76 -15.39 14.25
C ALA A 141 -10.17 -16.37 13.12
N VAL A 142 -9.52 -17.53 13.04
CA VAL A 142 -9.98 -18.67 12.24
C VAL A 142 -10.95 -19.48 13.07
N ARG A 143 -12.20 -19.02 13.14
CA ARG A 143 -13.27 -19.82 13.74
C ARG A 143 -13.70 -20.87 12.70
N SER A 144 -13.35 -22.12 13.01
CA SER A 144 -13.63 -23.39 12.32
C SER A 144 -12.87 -23.70 11.03
N TRP A 145 -11.73 -24.40 11.17
CA TRP A 145 -11.47 -25.57 10.34
C TRP A 145 -11.86 -26.81 11.16
N PRO A 146 -12.82 -27.66 10.72
CA PRO A 146 -12.85 -29.01 11.21
C PRO A 146 -11.59 -29.70 10.66
N THR A 147 -10.74 -30.22 11.53
CA THR A 147 -9.70 -31.18 11.13
C THR A 147 -10.38 -32.34 10.41
N ILE A 148 -10.34 -32.35 9.07
CA ILE A 148 -10.70 -33.53 8.29
C ILE A 148 -9.48 -34.46 8.36
N SER A 149 -9.38 -35.22 9.44
CA SER A 149 -8.57 -36.43 9.39
C SER A 149 -9.35 -37.43 8.53
N GLY A 150 -8.98 -37.54 7.26
CA GLY A 150 -9.51 -38.56 6.36
C GLY A 150 -9.25 -39.95 6.96
N ARG A 151 -10.33 -40.61 7.36
CA ARG A 151 -10.34 -42.02 7.74
C ARG A 151 -10.82 -42.84 6.54
N GLY A 152 -9.99 -43.79 6.12
CA GLY A 152 -10.34 -44.90 5.24
C GLY A 152 -9.65 -44.86 3.87
N LEU A 153 -9.15 -45.94 3.29
CA LEU A 153 -9.30 -47.41 3.45
C LEU A 153 -8.23 -48.07 2.53
N PRO A 154 -8.07 -49.41 2.43
CA PRO A 154 -8.58 -50.52 3.23
C PRO A 154 -7.53 -51.20 4.12
#